data_AF-A0A930N428-F1
#
_entry.id   AF-A0A930N428-F1
#
_cell.length_a   1.000
_cell.length_b   1.000
_cell.length_c   1.000
_cell.angle_alpha   90.00
_cell.angle_beta   90.00
_cell.angle_gamma   90.00
#
_symmetry.space_group_name_H-M   'P 1'
#
loop_
_entity.id
_entity.type
_entity.pdbx_description
1 polymer ?
#
loop_
_entity_poly.entity_id
_entity_poly.type
_entity_poly.pdbx_seq_one_letter_code
_entity_poly.pdbx_strand_id
1 'polypeptide(L)'
;GATMLVELSDRATADQPVLKFSYNALGLNDIYKKLWDGYTVNNLVYFHAEGASGVEVMKAINWTQSSTETFNVVLDNVRVNASTGTLAFTGKRLSGMPATYPLREDESDSPIVVPFTYESSVWMRVMAKIAAEPTFKETVESAEGMELYSILSSTAIDEDHTADLEVTEGHYVKPEGKIDLKKGTLSFTFPFHGYNSDYYSVVKVTSQQRK
;
A
#
# COMPACT_ATOMS: atom_id res chain seq x y z
N GLY A 1 -14.03 -0.91 -15.93
CA GLY A 1 -12.97 -1.49 -15.08
C GLY A 1 -11.94 -0.43 -14.80
N ALA A 2 -11.32 -0.47 -13.61
CA ALA A 2 -10.25 0.44 -13.25
C ALA A 2 -9.06 0.28 -14.23
N THR A 3 -8.46 1.40 -14.64
CA THR A 3 -7.29 1.39 -15.53
C THR A 3 -6.02 1.38 -14.68
N MET A 4 -5.05 0.55 -15.04
CA MET A 4 -3.70 0.56 -14.50
C MET A 4 -2.69 0.88 -15.60
N LEU A 5 -1.58 1.51 -15.24
CA LEU A 5 -0.44 1.74 -16.14
C LEU A 5 0.67 0.77 -15.75
N VAL A 6 1.12 -0.02 -16.72
CA VAL A 6 2.22 -0.98 -16.57
C VAL A 6 3.28 -0.65 -17.61
N GLU A 7 4.52 -0.50 -17.16
CA GLU A 7 5.67 -0.14 -17.97
C GLU A 7 6.91 -0.95 -17.57
N LEU A 8 8.00 -0.79 -18.32
CA LEU A 8 9.30 -1.31 -17.89
C LEU A 8 9.86 -0.41 -16.79
N SER A 9 10.32 -1.04 -15.71
CA SER A 9 11.04 -0.37 -14.63
C SER A 9 12.38 0.17 -15.14
N ASP A 10 12.88 1.24 -14.54
CA ASP A 10 14.26 1.72 -14.76
C ASP A 10 15.32 0.68 -14.35
N ARG A 11 14.92 -0.36 -13.60
CA ARG A 11 15.75 -1.51 -13.23
C ARG A 11 15.77 -2.63 -14.29
N ALA A 12 14.98 -2.51 -15.34
CA ALA A 12 14.93 -3.50 -16.40
C ALA A 12 16.22 -3.47 -17.23
N THR A 13 16.68 -4.66 -17.63
CA THR A 13 17.75 -4.81 -18.62
C THR A 13 17.22 -5.60 -19.81
N ALA A 14 18.01 -5.68 -20.89
CA ALA A 14 17.65 -6.47 -22.07
C ALA A 14 17.38 -7.95 -21.73
N ASP A 15 18.12 -8.49 -20.75
CA ASP A 15 18.03 -9.90 -20.35
C ASP A 15 17.10 -10.13 -19.14
N GLN A 16 16.79 -9.07 -18.40
CA GLN A 16 15.96 -9.14 -17.19
C GLN A 16 14.82 -8.11 -17.27
N PRO A 17 13.68 -8.49 -17.87
CA PRO A 17 12.48 -7.66 -17.85
C PRO A 17 11.98 -7.48 -16.40
N VAL A 18 11.81 -6.22 -16.02
CA VAL A 18 11.25 -5.81 -14.74
C VAL A 18 10.11 -4.84 -15.02
N LEU A 19 8.93 -5.13 -14.48
CA LEU A 19 7.76 -4.28 -14.63
C LEU A 19 7.64 -3.29 -13.47
N LYS A 20 7.05 -2.15 -13.80
CA LYS A 20 6.57 -1.13 -12.87
C LYS A 20 5.10 -0.86 -13.15
N PHE A 21 4.30 -0.87 -12.09
CA PHE A 21 2.92 -0.44 -12.07
C PHE A 21 2.91 0.99 -11.53
N SER A 22 3.08 1.97 -12.41
CA SER A 22 3.24 3.38 -12.02
C SER A 22 1.94 4.10 -11.73
N TYR A 23 0.81 3.54 -12.18
CA TYR A 23 -0.50 4.04 -11.83
C TYR A 23 -1.46 2.91 -11.53
N ASN A 24 -2.14 3.02 -10.38
CA ASN A 24 -3.19 2.12 -9.95
C ASN A 24 -2.73 0.66 -9.95
N ALA A 25 -1.63 0.40 -9.26
CA ALA A 25 -1.07 -0.94 -9.14
C ALA A 25 -2.14 -1.92 -8.70
N LEU A 26 -2.34 -2.94 -9.54
CA LEU A 26 -3.32 -4.01 -9.34
C LEU A 26 -4.78 -3.54 -9.19
N GLY A 27 -5.11 -2.32 -9.62
CA GLY A 27 -6.46 -1.76 -9.52
C GLY A 27 -6.86 -1.31 -8.10
N LEU A 28 -5.89 -1.08 -7.22
CA LEU A 28 -6.12 -0.89 -5.78
C LEU A 28 -6.44 0.55 -5.34
N ASN A 29 -6.25 1.57 -6.21
CA ASN A 29 -6.39 2.98 -5.82
C ASN A 29 -7.71 3.26 -5.10
N ASP A 30 -8.83 2.88 -5.70
CA ASP A 30 -10.15 3.19 -5.14
C ASP A 30 -10.41 2.47 -3.82
N ILE A 31 -9.99 1.21 -3.70
CA ILE A 31 -10.25 0.40 -2.50
C ILE A 31 -9.37 0.89 -1.35
N TYR A 32 -8.07 1.09 -1.59
CA TYR A 32 -7.14 1.53 -0.55
C TYR A 32 -7.39 2.97 -0.13
N LYS A 33 -7.78 3.85 -1.08
CA LYS A 33 -8.20 5.20 -0.72
C LYS A 33 -9.45 5.17 0.17
N LYS A 34 -10.48 4.41 -0.19
CA LYS A 34 -11.71 4.30 0.63
C LYS A 34 -11.41 3.76 2.02
N LEU A 35 -10.54 2.76 2.12
CA LEU A 35 -10.13 2.22 3.41
C LEU A 35 -9.44 3.29 4.26
N TRP A 36 -8.43 3.96 3.71
CA TRP A 36 -7.70 5.00 4.42
C TRP A 36 -8.59 6.19 4.80
N ASP A 37 -9.43 6.67 3.89
CA ASP A 37 -10.40 7.73 4.18
C ASP A 37 -11.35 7.31 5.33
N GLY A 38 -11.73 6.03 5.37
CA GLY A 38 -12.58 5.45 6.40
C GLY A 38 -11.97 5.41 7.81
N TYR A 39 -10.64 5.35 7.91
CA TYR A 39 -9.93 5.53 9.20
C TYR A 39 -9.66 6.99 9.53
N THR A 40 -9.66 7.87 8.53
CA THR A 40 -9.22 9.26 8.65
C THR A 40 -10.38 10.24 8.42
N VAL A 41 -10.40 10.95 7.29
CA VAL A 41 -11.26 12.10 7.04
C VAL A 41 -12.75 11.77 7.14
N ASN A 42 -13.16 10.52 6.87
CA ASN A 42 -14.54 10.08 6.99
C ASN A 42 -14.87 9.44 8.36
N ASN A 43 -13.90 9.28 9.25
CA ASN A 43 -14.09 8.74 10.60
C ASN A 43 -14.51 9.84 11.58
N LEU A 44 -15.81 10.10 11.64
CA LEU A 44 -16.38 11.14 12.50
C LEU A 44 -16.31 10.81 14.00
N VAL A 45 -16.04 9.56 14.36
CA VAL A 45 -16.10 9.09 15.75
C VAL A 45 -14.74 9.25 16.44
N TYR A 46 -13.66 8.86 15.77
CA TYR A 46 -12.32 8.84 16.37
C TYR A 46 -11.41 9.92 15.79
N PHE A 47 -11.34 10.04 14.47
CA PHE A 47 -10.42 10.99 13.82
C PHE A 47 -10.87 12.45 13.97
N HIS A 48 -12.18 12.67 14.10
CA HIS A 48 -12.80 13.98 14.34
C HIS A 48 -13.15 14.23 15.82
N ALA A 49 -12.80 13.32 16.73
CA ALA A 49 -13.11 13.51 18.15
C ALA A 49 -12.53 14.85 18.65
N GLU A 50 -13.24 15.52 19.56
CA GLU A 50 -12.77 16.78 20.12
C GLU A 50 -11.42 16.58 20.83
N GLY A 51 -10.44 17.42 20.49
CA GLY A 51 -9.07 17.28 21.00
C GLY A 51 -8.22 16.20 20.33
N ALA A 52 -8.75 15.48 19.33
CA ALA A 52 -7.96 14.52 18.58
C ALA A 52 -6.97 15.21 17.63
N SER A 53 -5.75 14.70 17.59
CA SER A 53 -4.69 15.15 16.67
C SER A 53 -5.10 15.07 15.20
N GLY A 54 -6.03 14.17 14.83
CA GLY A 54 -6.59 14.10 13.48
C GLY A 54 -7.24 15.40 13.00
N VAL A 55 -7.98 16.09 13.89
CA VAL A 55 -8.58 17.40 13.61
C VAL A 55 -7.49 18.46 13.41
N GLU A 56 -6.42 18.42 14.20
CA GLU A 56 -5.30 19.34 14.07
C GLU A 56 -4.56 19.14 12.75
N VAL A 57 -4.30 17.88 12.37
CA VAL A 57 -3.70 17.53 11.08
C VAL A 57 -4.56 18.06 9.93
N MET A 58 -5.87 17.79 9.94
CA MET A 58 -6.80 18.26 8.92
C MET A 58 -6.78 19.78 8.76
N LYS A 59 -6.82 20.53 9.86
CA LYS A 59 -6.73 21.99 9.86
C LYS A 59 -5.39 22.47 9.30
N ALA A 60 -4.28 21.87 9.73
CA ALA A 60 -2.94 22.29 9.35
C ALA A 60 -2.66 22.15 7.84
N ILE A 61 -3.27 21.16 7.18
CA ILE A 61 -3.06 20.88 5.75
C ILE A 61 -4.28 21.22 4.87
N ASN A 62 -5.28 21.92 5.42
CA ASN A 62 -6.55 22.27 4.77
C ASN A 62 -7.26 21.06 4.12
N TRP A 63 -7.36 19.96 4.86
CA TRP A 63 -8.00 18.73 4.43
C TRP A 63 -9.38 18.58 5.07
N THR A 64 -10.37 18.24 4.26
CA THR A 64 -11.78 18.09 4.64
C THR A 64 -12.40 16.90 3.90
N GLN A 65 -13.57 16.45 4.34
CA GLN A 65 -14.31 15.36 3.67
C GLN A 65 -14.67 15.65 2.21
N SER A 66 -14.80 16.92 1.85
CA SER A 66 -15.11 17.36 0.48
C SER A 66 -13.87 17.69 -0.35
N SER A 67 -12.67 17.59 0.23
CA SER A 67 -11.44 17.85 -0.51
C SER A 67 -11.26 16.83 -1.63
N THR A 68 -10.96 17.33 -2.83
CA THR A 68 -10.60 16.47 -3.96
C THR A 68 -9.12 16.10 -3.85
N GLU A 69 -8.84 14.82 -3.61
CA GLU A 69 -7.49 14.33 -3.35
C GLU A 69 -7.09 13.24 -4.36
N THR A 70 -5.83 13.25 -4.77
CA THR A 70 -5.23 12.18 -5.58
C THR A 70 -4.67 11.10 -4.66
N PHE A 71 -4.86 9.84 -5.04
CA PHE A 71 -4.28 8.68 -4.38
C PHE A 71 -3.81 7.69 -5.44
N ASN A 72 -2.58 7.20 -5.29
CA ASN A 72 -1.98 6.27 -6.22
C ASN A 72 -1.19 5.19 -5.47
N VAL A 73 -1.43 3.94 -5.84
CA VAL A 73 -0.65 2.78 -5.42
C VAL A 73 0.33 2.46 -6.54
N VAL A 74 1.60 2.39 -6.20
CA VAL A 74 2.70 2.06 -7.09
C VAL A 74 3.31 0.73 -6.67
N LEU A 75 3.67 -0.11 -7.63
CA LEU A 75 4.43 -1.34 -7.39
C LEU A 75 5.56 -1.41 -8.42
N ASP A 76 6.80 -1.42 -7.95
CA ASP A 76 7.98 -1.49 -8.82
C ASP A 76 8.78 -2.77 -8.53
N ASN A 77 9.81 -3.02 -9.33
CA ASN A 77 10.69 -4.18 -9.20
C ASN A 77 9.96 -5.53 -9.34
N VAL A 78 8.93 -5.59 -10.19
CA VAL A 78 8.21 -6.84 -10.51
C VAL A 78 8.99 -7.60 -11.57
N ARG A 79 9.79 -8.57 -11.15
CA ARG A 79 10.64 -9.37 -12.05
C ARG A 79 9.81 -10.36 -12.84
N VAL A 80 10.01 -10.39 -14.15
CA VAL A 80 9.32 -11.33 -15.04
C VAL A 80 10.24 -12.51 -15.34
N ASN A 81 9.77 -13.72 -15.03
CA ASN A 81 10.38 -14.93 -15.57
C ASN A 81 9.69 -15.27 -16.90
N ALA A 82 10.31 -14.92 -18.02
CA ALA A 82 9.74 -15.11 -19.35
C ALA A 82 9.54 -16.60 -19.70
N SER A 83 10.38 -17.49 -19.16
CA SER A 83 10.32 -18.93 -19.43
C SER A 83 9.11 -19.60 -18.77
N THR A 84 8.69 -19.11 -17.61
CA THR A 84 7.57 -19.69 -16.82
C THR A 84 6.32 -18.83 -16.84
N GLY A 85 6.41 -17.57 -17.28
CA GLY A 85 5.31 -16.59 -17.19
C GLY A 85 4.99 -16.18 -15.75
N THR A 86 5.91 -16.35 -14.80
CA THR A 86 5.70 -15.99 -13.39
C THR A 86 6.27 -14.61 -13.07
N LEU A 87 5.64 -13.92 -12.13
CA LEU A 87 6.05 -12.61 -11.64
C LEU A 87 6.53 -12.73 -10.19
N ALA A 88 7.69 -12.14 -9.88
CA ALA A 88 8.24 -12.04 -8.54
C ALA A 88 8.30 -10.57 -8.10
N PHE A 89 7.59 -10.23 -7.04
CA PHE A 89 7.39 -8.86 -6.57
C PHE A 89 7.34 -8.76 -5.05
N THR A 90 7.86 -9.76 -4.35
CA THR A 90 7.93 -9.79 -2.89
C THR A 90 9.23 -9.15 -2.41
N GLY A 91 9.17 -8.25 -1.44
CA GLY A 91 10.31 -7.59 -0.82
C GLY A 91 10.01 -7.23 0.63
N LYS A 92 10.98 -6.71 1.37
CA LYS A 92 10.70 -6.19 2.72
C LYS A 92 9.65 -5.08 2.64
N ARG A 93 8.77 -4.96 3.64
CA ARG A 93 7.77 -3.87 3.73
C ARG A 93 8.39 -2.49 3.45
N LEU A 94 9.53 -2.22 4.07
CA LEU A 94 10.28 -0.97 3.94
C LEU A 94 10.80 -0.69 2.52
N SER A 95 10.89 -1.69 1.65
CA SER A 95 11.24 -1.48 0.23
C SER A 95 10.17 -0.70 -0.53
N GLY A 96 8.91 -0.74 -0.07
CA GLY A 96 7.80 0.02 -0.64
C GLY A 96 7.65 1.42 -0.03
N MET A 97 8.31 1.70 1.08
CA MET A 97 8.33 3.03 1.69
C MET A 97 9.42 3.89 1.04
N PRO A 98 9.18 5.17 0.70
CA PRO A 98 10.25 6.09 0.34
C PRO A 98 11.23 6.32 1.49
N ALA A 99 12.52 6.53 1.21
CA ALA A 99 13.51 6.87 2.23
C ALA A 99 13.24 8.24 2.87
N THR A 100 12.54 9.13 2.16
CA THR A 100 12.12 10.45 2.63
C THR A 100 10.80 10.42 3.41
N TYR A 101 10.20 9.24 3.61
CA TYR A 101 8.94 9.12 4.33
C TYR A 101 9.18 9.45 5.81
N PRO A 102 8.51 10.46 6.39
CA PRO A 102 8.89 11.04 7.68
C PRO A 102 8.64 10.10 8.87
N LEU A 103 7.75 9.12 8.70
CA LEU A 103 7.39 8.11 9.70
C LEU A 103 7.98 6.74 9.35
N ARG A 104 9.02 6.72 8.51
CA ARG A 104 9.70 5.48 8.13
C ARG A 104 10.43 4.94 9.37
N GLU A 105 10.14 3.70 9.72
CA GLU A 105 10.87 2.97 10.75
C GLU A 105 12.24 2.51 10.23
N ASP A 106 13.17 2.29 11.16
CA ASP A 106 14.45 1.65 10.86
C ASP A 106 14.23 0.21 10.35
N GLU A 107 15.17 -0.28 9.54
CA GLU A 107 15.13 -1.66 9.04
C GLU A 107 15.12 -2.67 10.19
N SER A 108 13.96 -3.29 10.40
CA SER A 108 13.80 -4.49 11.22
C SER A 108 13.84 -5.74 10.34
N ASP A 109 13.87 -6.92 10.97
CA ASP A 109 13.63 -8.22 10.30
C ASP A 109 12.17 -8.38 9.86
N SER A 110 11.54 -7.29 9.39
CA SER A 110 10.20 -7.28 8.83
C SER A 110 10.07 -8.34 7.73
N PRO A 111 9.03 -9.19 7.77
CA PRO A 111 8.83 -10.20 6.77
C PRO A 111 8.63 -9.64 5.36
N ILE A 112 8.82 -10.52 4.38
CA ILE A 112 8.70 -10.18 2.96
C ILE A 112 7.20 -10.10 2.58
N VAL A 113 6.77 -8.95 2.04
CA VAL A 113 5.40 -8.65 1.59
C VAL A 113 5.40 -8.11 0.16
N VAL A 114 4.23 -7.67 -0.34
CA VAL A 114 4.15 -6.86 -1.55
C VAL A 114 4.53 -5.41 -1.21
N PRO A 115 5.66 -4.90 -1.72
CA PRO A 115 6.21 -3.61 -1.31
C PRO A 115 5.57 -2.47 -2.09
N PHE A 116 4.29 -2.19 -1.83
CA PHE A 116 3.60 -1.06 -2.44
C PHE A 116 4.18 0.27 -1.96
N THR A 117 4.22 1.25 -2.86
CA THR A 117 4.43 2.67 -2.53
C THR A 117 3.11 3.42 -2.64
N TYR A 118 2.84 4.31 -1.68
CA TYR A 118 1.63 5.13 -1.67
C TYR A 118 1.96 6.59 -1.97
N GLU A 119 1.32 7.14 -2.99
CA GLU A 119 1.41 8.55 -3.35
C GLU A 119 0.05 9.21 -3.10
N SER A 120 0.03 10.27 -2.30
CA SER A 120 -1.21 10.94 -1.90
C SER A 120 -1.00 12.44 -1.84
N SER A 121 -1.91 13.23 -2.42
CA SER A 121 -1.85 14.70 -2.33
C SER A 121 -1.98 15.19 -0.89
N VAL A 122 -2.71 14.45 -0.05
CA VAL A 122 -2.78 14.72 1.40
C VAL A 122 -1.41 14.52 2.03
N TRP A 123 -0.76 13.38 1.74
CA TRP A 123 0.54 13.07 2.33
C TRP A 123 1.67 13.98 1.83
N MET A 124 1.59 14.44 0.58
CA MET A 124 2.47 15.49 0.08
C MET A 124 2.37 16.77 0.92
N ARG A 125 1.16 17.19 1.31
CA ARG A 125 0.98 18.37 2.17
C ARG A 125 1.44 18.12 3.60
N VAL A 126 1.24 16.91 4.14
CA VAL A 126 1.80 16.51 5.44
C VAL A 126 3.32 16.59 5.45
N MET A 127 3.98 15.98 4.45
CA MET A 127 5.45 16.02 4.33
C MET A 127 5.97 17.45 4.19
N ALA A 128 5.31 18.28 3.36
CA ALA A 128 5.67 19.69 3.24
C ALA A 128 5.51 20.46 4.55
N LYS A 129 4.45 20.16 5.33
CA LYS A 129 4.20 20.77 6.63
C LYS A 129 5.25 20.35 7.67
N ILE A 130 5.60 19.06 7.74
CA ILE A 130 6.68 18.56 8.61
C ILE A 130 8.03 19.19 8.24
N ALA A 131 8.34 19.32 6.95
CA ALA A 131 9.58 19.95 6.50
C ALA A 131 9.67 21.43 6.91
N ALA A 132 8.53 22.14 6.90
CA ALA A 132 8.46 23.54 7.33
C ALA A 132 8.40 23.71 8.86
N GLU A 133 7.78 22.77 9.55
CA GLU A 133 7.54 22.77 10.99
C GLU A 133 7.78 21.36 11.55
N PRO A 134 9.03 21.00 11.92
CA PRO A 134 9.37 19.64 12.32
C PRO A 134 8.58 19.09 13.52
N THR A 135 8.13 19.96 14.43
CA THR A 135 7.27 19.59 15.57
C THR A 135 5.91 19.06 15.15
N PHE A 136 5.42 19.41 13.95
CA PHE A 136 4.16 18.87 13.42
C PHE A 136 4.20 17.35 13.23
N LYS A 137 5.40 16.75 13.13
CA LYS A 137 5.57 15.30 13.07
C LYS A 137 4.90 14.60 14.26
N GLU A 138 5.04 15.15 15.47
CA GLU A 138 4.46 14.57 16.69
C GLU A 138 2.93 14.56 16.65
N THR A 139 2.32 15.61 16.09
CA THR A 139 0.87 15.69 15.86
C THR A 139 0.41 14.60 14.89
N VAL A 140 1.17 14.35 13.82
CA VAL A 140 0.85 13.32 12.83
C VAL A 140 1.00 11.91 13.42
N GLU A 141 2.05 11.65 14.20
CA GLU A 141 2.26 10.38 14.93
C GLU A 141 1.15 10.12 15.94
N SER A 142 0.62 11.17 16.57
CA SER A 142 -0.48 11.10 17.53
C SER A 142 -1.87 11.02 16.87
N ALA A 143 -1.96 11.17 15.55
CA ALA A 143 -3.22 11.09 14.81
C ALA A 143 -3.48 9.63 14.42
N GLU A 144 -4.16 8.89 15.29
CA GLU A 144 -4.53 7.49 15.04
C GLU A 144 -5.22 7.31 13.69
N GLY A 145 -4.79 6.31 12.93
CA GLY A 145 -5.31 6.02 11.60
C GLY A 145 -4.74 6.86 10.45
N MET A 146 -3.89 7.84 10.74
CA MET A 146 -3.28 8.68 9.69
C MET A 146 -2.19 7.97 8.89
N GLU A 147 -1.36 7.15 9.55
CA GLU A 147 -0.16 6.55 8.96
C GLU A 147 -0.53 5.51 7.87
N LEU A 148 -0.25 5.84 6.61
CA LEU A 148 -0.67 5.07 5.43
C LEU A 148 -0.21 3.62 5.46
N TYR A 149 1.05 3.38 5.82
CA TYR A 149 1.60 2.03 5.78
C TYR A 149 1.11 1.16 6.93
N SER A 150 0.70 1.74 8.05
CA SER A 150 0.11 1.05 9.19
C SER A 150 -1.33 0.67 8.88
N ILE A 151 -2.05 1.47 8.09
CA ILE A 151 -3.40 1.15 7.62
C ILE A 151 -3.39 0.12 6.49
N LEU A 152 -2.56 0.33 5.47
CA LEU A 152 -2.61 -0.39 4.20
C LEU A 152 -1.57 -1.51 4.08
N SER A 153 -0.66 -1.63 5.05
CA SER A 153 0.38 -2.65 5.10
C SER A 153 0.75 -2.94 6.56
N SER A 154 -0.27 -3.14 7.41
CA SER A 154 -0.18 -3.06 8.87
C SER A 154 0.85 -4.01 9.47
N THR A 155 0.77 -5.26 9.07
CA THR A 155 1.75 -6.28 9.43
C THR A 155 2.19 -7.02 8.18
N ALA A 156 3.41 -7.54 8.26
CA ALA A 156 3.86 -8.50 7.29
C ALA A 156 3.35 -9.89 7.67
N ILE A 157 2.96 -10.66 6.65
CA ILE A 157 2.37 -11.98 6.77
C ILE A 157 3.21 -12.89 5.90
N ASP A 158 3.96 -13.81 6.50
CA ASP A 158 4.82 -14.76 5.81
C ASP A 158 4.43 -16.22 6.05
N GLU A 159 3.60 -16.46 7.07
CA GLU A 159 2.97 -17.75 7.37
C GLU A 159 1.66 -17.59 8.14
N ASP A 160 0.97 -18.71 8.34
CA ASP A 160 -0.14 -18.81 9.27
C ASP A 160 0.40 -19.07 10.68
N HIS A 161 0.32 -18.09 11.58
CA HIS A 161 0.65 -18.27 12.99
C HIS A 161 -0.44 -19.05 13.75
N THR A 162 -0.89 -20.19 13.19
CA THR A 162 -2.00 -21.02 13.70
C THR A 162 -1.72 -21.64 15.08
N ALA A 163 -0.45 -21.70 15.51
CA ALA A 163 -0.08 -22.28 16.80
C ALA A 163 -0.46 -21.40 18.00
N ASP A 164 -0.59 -20.08 17.81
CA ASP A 164 -0.80 -19.13 18.92
C ASP A 164 -2.27 -18.74 19.14
N LEU A 165 -3.18 -19.13 18.22
CA LEU A 165 -4.55 -18.59 18.18
C LEU A 165 -5.67 -19.64 18.33
N GLU A 166 -5.36 -20.93 18.55
CA GLU A 166 -6.35 -22.03 18.65
C GLU A 166 -7.41 -22.04 17.52
N VAL A 167 -7.09 -21.50 16.33
CA VAL A 167 -7.98 -21.52 15.15
C VAL A 167 -7.51 -22.55 14.13
N THR A 168 -8.47 -23.28 13.57
CA THR A 168 -8.31 -24.23 12.45
C THR A 168 -7.77 -23.55 11.18
N GLU A 169 -6.69 -24.12 10.63
CA GLU A 169 -6.13 -23.94 9.27
C GLU A 169 -6.19 -22.52 8.69
N GLY A 170 -5.03 -21.86 8.68
CA GLY A 170 -4.91 -20.53 8.14
C GLY A 170 -5.02 -20.45 6.62
N HIS A 171 -5.23 -19.23 6.16
CA HIS A 171 -5.58 -18.87 4.79
C HIS A 171 -4.38 -18.30 4.03
N TYR A 172 -3.15 -18.59 4.49
CA TYR A 172 -2.01 -17.82 4.02
C TYR A 172 -1.72 -18.24 2.59
N VAL A 173 -1.53 -17.23 1.76
CA VAL A 173 -1.11 -17.43 0.38
C VAL A 173 0.20 -16.70 0.20
N LYS A 174 1.21 -17.44 -0.24
CA LYS A 174 2.43 -16.83 -0.73
C LYS A 174 2.07 -15.88 -1.87
N PRO A 175 2.53 -14.61 -1.85
CA PRO A 175 2.26 -13.71 -2.95
C PRO A 175 2.80 -14.28 -4.27
N GLU A 176 1.96 -14.34 -5.29
CA GLU A 176 2.31 -14.85 -6.60
C GLU A 176 1.64 -14.05 -7.72
N GLY A 177 2.28 -14.04 -8.89
CA GLY A 177 1.73 -13.40 -10.07
C GLY A 177 2.06 -14.17 -11.33
N LYS A 178 1.20 -14.05 -12.33
CA LYS A 178 1.33 -14.71 -13.63
C LYS A 178 1.03 -13.72 -14.75
N ILE A 179 1.75 -13.87 -15.85
CA ILE A 179 1.57 -13.11 -17.08
C ILE A 179 1.37 -14.09 -18.24
N ASP A 180 0.31 -13.87 -19.01
CA ASP A 180 0.09 -14.53 -20.31
C ASP A 180 0.13 -13.45 -21.38
N LEU A 181 1.30 -13.32 -22.00
CA LEU A 181 1.54 -12.33 -23.07
C LEU A 181 0.70 -12.59 -24.32
N LYS A 182 0.30 -13.85 -24.58
CA LYS A 182 -0.52 -14.19 -25.74
C LYS A 182 -1.96 -13.74 -25.55
N LYS A 183 -2.50 -13.90 -24.33
CA LYS A 183 -3.85 -13.45 -23.97
C LYS A 183 -3.90 -11.99 -23.53
N GLY A 184 -2.74 -11.38 -23.27
CA GLY A 184 -2.63 -10.04 -22.69
C GLY A 184 -3.22 -9.99 -21.28
N THR A 185 -3.05 -11.04 -20.47
CA THR A 185 -3.63 -11.12 -19.12
C THR A 185 -2.55 -11.15 -18.05
N LEU A 186 -2.83 -10.48 -16.94
CA LEU A 186 -2.02 -10.45 -15.72
C LEU A 186 -2.89 -10.85 -14.53
N SER A 187 -2.41 -11.75 -13.69
CA SER A 187 -3.09 -12.15 -12.46
C SER A 187 -2.16 -12.11 -11.26
N PHE A 188 -2.67 -11.68 -10.12
CA PHE A 188 -1.93 -11.58 -8.86
C PHE A 188 -2.76 -12.15 -7.71
N THR A 189 -2.11 -12.86 -6.82
CA THR A 189 -2.66 -13.32 -5.54
C THR A 189 -1.71 -12.87 -4.44
N PHE A 190 -2.19 -12.19 -3.41
CA PHE A 190 -1.36 -11.77 -2.28
C PHE A 190 -2.20 -11.57 -1.02
N PRO A 191 -1.61 -11.71 0.17
CA PRO A 191 -2.29 -11.44 1.43
C PRO A 191 -2.27 -9.92 1.73
N PHE A 192 -3.33 -9.43 2.36
CA PHE A 192 -3.50 -8.05 2.77
C PHE A 192 -3.97 -8.01 4.22
N HIS A 193 -3.20 -7.34 5.10
CA HIS A 193 -3.63 -7.06 6.46
C HIS A 193 -3.83 -5.57 6.65
N GLY A 194 -5.10 -5.19 6.80
CA GLY A 194 -5.49 -3.84 7.17
C GLY A 194 -5.38 -3.64 8.68
N TYR A 195 -5.15 -2.40 9.10
CA TYR A 195 -5.16 -2.03 10.52
C TYR A 195 -6.46 -2.43 11.22
N ASN A 196 -6.37 -2.91 12.47
CA ASN A 196 -7.50 -3.31 13.30
C ASN A 196 -8.36 -4.45 12.69
N SER A 197 -7.71 -5.32 11.90
CA SER A 197 -8.32 -6.55 11.41
C SER A 197 -7.83 -7.72 12.26
N ASP A 198 -8.73 -8.62 12.67
CA ASP A 198 -8.35 -9.83 13.42
C ASP A 198 -7.64 -10.87 12.52
N TYR A 199 -7.88 -10.79 11.22
CA TYR A 199 -7.33 -11.69 10.20
C TYR A 199 -6.89 -10.91 8.97
N TYR A 200 -6.01 -11.48 8.15
CA TYR A 200 -5.71 -10.93 6.83
C TYR A 200 -6.68 -11.46 5.77
N SER A 201 -6.79 -10.72 4.66
CA SER A 201 -7.57 -11.09 3.49
C SER A 201 -6.67 -11.55 2.35
N VAL A 202 -7.16 -12.49 1.53
CA VAL A 202 -6.49 -12.87 0.28
C VAL A 202 -7.05 -12.04 -0.87
N VAL A 203 -6.20 -11.21 -1.47
CA VAL A 203 -6.54 -10.40 -2.64
C VAL A 203 -6.19 -11.17 -3.90
N LYS A 204 -7.17 -11.30 -4.80
CA LYS A 204 -6.99 -11.88 -6.14
C LYS A 204 -7.36 -10.86 -7.19
N VAL A 205 -6.40 -10.51 -8.04
CA VAL A 205 -6.57 -9.54 -9.13
C VAL A 205 -6.37 -10.27 -10.45
N THR A 206 -7.27 -10.04 -11.40
CA THR A 206 -7.09 -10.42 -12.79
C THR A 206 -7.35 -9.22 -13.66
N SER A 207 -6.44 -8.95 -14.58
CA SER A 207 -6.49 -7.82 -15.50
C SER A 207 -6.21 -8.28 -16.92
N GLN A 208 -6.73 -7.51 -17.87
CA GLN A 208 -6.61 -7.78 -19.29
C GLN A 208 -6.23 -6.49 -20.00
N GLN A 209 -5.30 -6.60 -20.95
CA GLN A 209 -4.93 -5.52 -21.84
C GLN A 209 -6.18 -5.02 -22.59
N ARG A 210 -6.39 -3.70 -22.60
CA ARG A 210 -7.42 -3.11 -23.45
C ARG A 210 -7.07 -3.38 -24.91
N LYS A 211 -8.05 -3.88 -25.66
CA LYS A 211 -7.98 -4.03 -27.11
C LYS A 211 -8.11 -2.67 -27.79
#